data_AF-A0A9P6ALN3-F1
#
_entry.id   AF-A0A9P6ALN3-F1
#
_cell.length_a   1.000
_cell.length_b   1.000
_cell.length_c   1.000
_cell.angle_alpha   90.00
_cell.angle_beta   90.00
_cell.angle_gamma   90.00
#
_symmetry.space_group_name_H-M   'P 1'
#
loop_
_entity.id
_entity.type
_entity.pdbx_description
1 polymer ?
#
loop_
_entity_poly.entity_id
_entity_poly.type
_entity_poly.pdbx_seq_one_letter_code
_entity_poly.pdbx_strand_id
1 'polypeptide(L)'
;ISNILPPPAPIDLSIVKLLADTGYVAYQSRIASLSLLSNTYLKFLPPTWRAEASDGTIKGTELKDWKRRVKMYLGPTVEAFGDSRIIFGSSPLGPELESRISPGDWYTLARESVAELGVEGEGIEAIFSGNARAAYGVTGRV
;
A
#
# COMPACT_ATOMS: atom_id res chain seq x y z
N ILE A 1 -11.57 5.71 7.16
CA ILE A 1 -10.81 4.74 8.01
C ILE A 1 -9.41 4.62 7.42
N SER A 2 -8.37 4.93 8.19
CA SER A 2 -6.97 4.80 7.75
C SER A 2 -6.49 3.37 8.01
N ASN A 3 -6.71 2.44 7.09
CA ASN A 3 -6.11 1.12 7.21
C ASN A 3 -4.73 1.11 6.57
N ILE A 4 -3.75 0.64 7.34
CA ILE A 4 -2.35 0.58 6.94
C ILE A 4 -2.20 -0.55 5.93
N LEU A 5 -1.93 -0.17 4.69
CA LEU A 5 -1.46 -1.10 3.69
C LEU A 5 0.02 -0.86 3.51
N PRO A 6 0.89 -1.83 3.82
CA PRO A 6 0.67 -3.10 4.55
C PRO A 6 0.88 -3.01 6.08
N PRO A 7 0.28 -3.92 6.90
CA PRO A 7 0.37 -3.87 8.36
C PRO A 7 1.79 -4.11 8.87
N PRO A 8 2.24 -3.47 9.97
CA PRO A 8 3.61 -3.62 10.47
C PRO A 8 3.95 -5.10 10.82
N ALA A 9 4.89 -5.72 10.09
CA ALA A 9 5.34 -7.09 10.31
C ALA A 9 6.88 -7.20 10.19
N PRO A 10 7.53 -8.12 10.93
CA PRO A 10 8.97 -8.36 10.81
C PRO A 10 9.35 -8.98 9.45
N ILE A 11 10.54 -8.62 8.94
CA ILE A 11 11.08 -9.02 7.64
C ILE A 11 11.47 -10.50 7.59
N ASP A 12 11.73 -11.13 8.74
CA ASP A 12 12.30 -12.49 8.77
C ASP A 12 11.31 -13.60 8.38
N LEU A 13 10.02 -13.28 8.28
CA LEU A 13 9.01 -14.25 7.86
C LEU A 13 9.01 -14.37 6.33
N SER A 14 9.35 -15.55 5.81
CA SER A 14 9.22 -15.86 4.38
C SER A 14 7.79 -15.58 3.87
N ILE A 15 7.65 -15.12 2.63
CA ILE A 15 6.35 -14.83 1.97
C ILE A 15 5.37 -16.01 2.08
N VAL A 16 5.86 -17.24 1.94
CA VAL A 16 5.04 -18.46 2.03
C VAL A 16 4.43 -18.63 3.42
N LYS A 17 5.19 -18.34 4.49
CA LYS A 17 4.68 -18.38 5.86
C LYS A 17 3.70 -17.25 6.14
N LEU A 18 3.91 -16.08 5.54
CA LEU A 18 2.98 -14.96 5.66
C LEU A 18 1.62 -15.26 5.03
N LEU A 19 1.57 -16.04 3.94
CA LEU A 19 0.30 -16.41 3.30
C LEU A 19 -0.56 -17.29 4.21
N ALA A 20 0.07 -18.09 5.07
CA ALA A 20 -0.59 -18.94 6.06
C ALA A 20 -0.77 -18.25 7.42
N ASP A 21 -0.28 -17.01 7.58
CA ASP A 21 -0.37 -16.30 8.84
C ASP A 21 -1.81 -15.85 9.13
N THR A 22 -2.25 -16.05 10.37
CA THR A 22 -3.60 -15.66 10.79
C THR A 22 -3.85 -14.15 10.62
N GLY A 23 -2.82 -13.32 10.72
CA GLY A 23 -2.91 -11.88 10.47
C GLY A 23 -3.20 -11.54 9.02
N TYR A 24 -2.60 -12.27 8.06
CA TYR A 24 -2.88 -12.07 6.64
C TYR A 24 -4.29 -12.53 6.26
N VAL A 25 -4.74 -13.68 6.78
CA VAL A 25 -6.12 -14.16 6.56
C VAL A 25 -7.14 -13.19 7.16
N ALA A 26 -6.90 -12.71 8.38
CA ALA A 26 -7.76 -11.70 9.01
C ALA A 26 -7.77 -10.38 8.21
N TYR A 27 -6.63 -10.00 7.65
CA TYR A 27 -6.53 -8.85 6.75
C TYR A 27 -7.41 -9.01 5.51
N GLN A 28 -7.34 -10.14 4.81
CA GLN A 28 -8.17 -10.41 3.63
C GLN A 28 -9.67 -10.33 3.97
N SER A 29 -10.09 -10.98 5.05
CA SER A 29 -11.48 -10.93 5.53
C SER A 29 -11.94 -9.50 5.86
N ARG A 30 -11.07 -8.70 6.49
CA ARG A 30 -11.36 -7.30 6.84
C ARG A 30 -11.46 -6.41 5.61
N ILE A 31 -10.57 -6.58 4.63
CA ILE A 31 -10.63 -5.84 3.35
C ILE A 31 -11.92 -6.17 2.61
N ALA A 32 -12.28 -7.44 2.51
CA ALA A 32 -13.53 -7.87 1.88
C ALA A 32 -14.77 -7.30 2.60
N SER A 33 -14.75 -7.23 3.93
CA SER A 33 -15.87 -6.67 4.70
C SER A 33 -15.99 -5.16 4.51
N LEU A 34 -14.86 -4.45 4.46
CA LEU A 34 -14.84 -2.99 4.30
C LEU A 34 -15.17 -2.54 2.87
N SER A 35 -14.91 -3.38 1.86
CA SER A 35 -15.23 -3.02 0.47
C SER A 35 -16.73 -2.92 0.20
N LEU A 36 -17.56 -3.58 1.03
CA LEU A 36 -19.02 -3.48 1.04
C LEU A 36 -19.51 -2.06 1.38
N LEU A 37 -18.69 -1.25 2.04
CA LEU A 37 -18.99 0.13 2.35
C LEU A 37 -18.62 1.02 1.16
N SER A 38 -19.63 1.44 0.39
CA SER A 38 -19.45 2.23 -0.84
C SER A 38 -18.68 3.54 -0.62
N ASN A 39 -18.86 4.20 0.52
CA ASN A 39 -18.20 5.47 0.86
C ASN A 39 -16.91 5.31 1.68
N THR A 40 -16.18 4.21 1.48
CA THR A 40 -14.91 3.96 2.17
C THR A 40 -13.75 3.94 1.19
N TYR A 41 -12.73 4.74 1.48
CA TYR A 41 -11.46 4.78 0.76
C TYR A 41 -10.35 4.17 1.60
N LEU A 42 -9.40 3.50 0.94
CA LEU A 42 -8.19 2.99 1.55
C LEU A 42 -6.99 3.86 1.22
N LYS A 43 -6.12 4.08 2.22
CA LYS A 43 -4.86 4.80 2.02
C LYS A 43 -3.75 3.79 1.76
N PHE A 44 -3.08 3.94 0.63
CA PHE A 44 -1.90 3.18 0.25
C PHE A 44 -0.66 4.00 0.59
N LEU A 45 -0.08 3.73 1.76
CA LEU A 45 0.97 4.52 2.39
C LEU A 45 2.27 3.73 2.44
N PRO A 46 3.43 4.39 2.57
CA PRO A 46 4.68 3.67 2.73
C PRO A 46 4.61 2.79 3.99
N PRO A 47 5.06 1.53 3.89
CA PRO A 47 5.10 0.63 5.04
C PRO A 47 6.03 1.15 6.13
N THR A 48 5.63 0.94 7.39
CA THR A 48 6.41 1.31 8.58
C THR A 48 6.99 0.05 9.21
N TRP A 49 7.68 -0.74 8.39
CA TRP A 49 8.22 -2.04 8.79
C TRP A 49 9.62 -1.87 9.41
N ARG A 50 9.77 -2.33 10.65
CA ARG A 50 11.01 -2.23 11.42
C ARG A 50 12.07 -3.14 10.77
N ALA A 51 12.97 -2.56 10.00
CA ALA A 51 14.16 -3.24 9.50
C ALA A 51 15.32 -3.02 10.48
N GLU A 52 16.00 -4.11 10.87
CA GLU A 52 17.23 -4.10 11.67
C GLU A 52 18.46 -3.51 10.91
N ALA A 53 18.27 -2.98 9.69
CA ALA A 53 19.36 -2.50 8.86
C ALA A 53 20.09 -1.29 9.48
N SER A 54 21.41 -1.35 9.56
CA SER A 54 22.25 -0.34 10.23
C SER A 54 22.33 1.02 9.52
N ASP A 55 21.98 1.10 8.22
CA ASP A 55 22.36 2.23 7.35
C ASP A 55 21.17 3.07 6.83
N GLY A 56 19.98 2.91 7.42
CA GLY A 56 18.87 3.86 7.25
C GLY A 56 18.19 3.96 5.88
N THR A 57 18.67 3.28 4.83
CA THR A 57 18.01 3.22 3.52
C THR A 57 17.98 1.79 2.99
N ILE A 58 16.78 1.32 2.67
CA ILE A 58 16.52 -0.01 2.09
C ILE A 58 17.02 -0.03 0.64
N LYS A 59 17.93 -0.94 0.28
CA LYS A 59 18.51 -1.04 -1.07
C LYS A 59 18.50 -2.48 -1.61
N GLY A 60 18.47 -2.60 -2.95
CA GLY A 60 18.78 -3.85 -3.65
C GLY A 60 17.78 -4.99 -3.42
N THR A 61 18.25 -6.11 -2.89
CA THR A 61 17.46 -7.34 -2.66
C THR A 61 16.31 -7.13 -1.69
N GLU A 62 16.53 -6.32 -0.65
CA GLU A 62 15.52 -5.99 0.35
C GLU A 62 14.33 -5.29 -0.32
N LEU A 63 14.59 -4.33 -1.21
CA LEU A 63 13.56 -3.61 -1.98
C LEU A 63 12.69 -4.55 -2.84
N LYS A 64 13.28 -5.61 -3.41
CA LYS A 64 12.51 -6.62 -4.17
C LYS A 64 11.58 -7.42 -3.27
N ASP A 65 12.04 -7.81 -2.09
CA ASP A 65 11.21 -8.53 -1.13
C ASP A 65 10.11 -7.63 -0.56
N TRP A 66 10.41 -6.34 -0.37
CA TRP A 66 9.39 -5.35 -0.05
C TRP A 66 8.34 -5.20 -1.13
N LYS A 67 8.75 -5.08 -2.40
CA LYS A 67 7.83 -5.03 -3.54
C LYS A 67 6.92 -6.26 -3.59
N ARG A 68 7.47 -7.46 -3.34
CA ARG A 68 6.68 -8.70 -3.26
C ARG A 68 5.63 -8.66 -2.15
N ARG A 69 6.02 -8.20 -0.95
CA ARG A 69 5.08 -8.08 0.18
C ARG A 69 4.01 -7.03 -0.08
N VAL A 70 4.38 -5.87 -0.62
CA VAL A 70 3.44 -4.81 -1.00
C VAL A 70 2.39 -5.38 -1.96
N LYS A 71 2.82 -6.09 -3.01
CA LYS A 71 1.89 -6.73 -3.96
C LYS A 71 0.98 -7.78 -3.29
N MET A 72 1.49 -8.56 -2.34
CA MET A 72 0.70 -9.56 -1.61
C MET A 72 -0.46 -8.93 -0.81
N TYR A 73 -0.27 -7.74 -0.23
CA TYR A 73 -1.35 -7.02 0.46
C TYR A 73 -2.21 -6.23 -0.51
N LEU A 74 -1.61 -5.64 -1.54
CA LEU A 74 -2.28 -4.79 -2.52
C LEU A 74 -3.21 -5.59 -3.45
N GLY A 75 -2.88 -6.83 -3.80
CA GLY A 75 -3.73 -7.69 -4.65
C GLY A 75 -5.17 -7.80 -4.13
N PRO A 76 -5.40 -8.32 -2.91
CA PRO A 76 -6.74 -8.37 -2.32
C PRO A 76 -7.39 -6.99 -2.17
N THR A 77 -6.60 -5.92 -2.01
CA THR A 77 -7.13 -4.55 -1.96
C THR A 77 -7.71 -4.13 -3.31
N VAL A 78 -6.94 -4.29 -4.38
CA VAL A 78 -7.36 -3.93 -5.74
C VAL A 78 -8.57 -4.75 -6.16
N GLU A 79 -8.59 -6.05 -5.84
CA GLU A 79 -9.74 -6.93 -6.11
C GLU A 79 -11.01 -6.47 -5.38
N ALA A 80 -10.90 -6.05 -4.11
CA ALA A 80 -12.06 -5.70 -3.30
C ALA A 80 -12.53 -4.25 -3.50
N PHE A 81 -11.60 -3.29 -3.56
CA PHE A 81 -11.92 -1.86 -3.63
C PHE A 81 -11.98 -1.32 -5.06
N GLY A 82 -11.38 -2.02 -6.01
CA GLY A 82 -11.07 -1.50 -7.33
C GLY A 82 -9.96 -0.45 -7.29
N ASP A 83 -9.66 0.09 -8.46
CA ASP A 83 -8.76 1.23 -8.67
C ASP A 83 -9.39 2.58 -8.27
N SER A 84 -10.71 2.66 -8.12
CA SER A 84 -11.47 3.89 -7.82
C SER A 84 -11.56 4.28 -6.34
N ARG A 85 -11.12 3.41 -5.41
CA ARG A 85 -11.26 3.65 -3.96
C ARG A 85 -9.97 3.48 -3.15
N ILE A 86 -8.84 3.52 -3.84
CA ILE A 86 -7.51 3.46 -3.22
C ILE A 86 -6.82 4.81 -3.43
N ILE A 87 -6.22 5.38 -2.38
CA ILE A 87 -5.56 6.68 -2.41
C ILE A 87 -4.10 6.50 -2.02
N PHE A 88 -3.19 6.79 -2.95
CA PHE A 88 -1.77 6.83 -2.65
C PHE A 88 -1.43 7.96 -1.66
N GLY A 89 -0.46 7.69 -0.77
CA GLY A 89 0.20 8.72 0.00
C GLY A 89 1.70 8.46 0.11
N SER A 90 2.47 9.53 0.15
CA SER A 90 3.94 9.52 0.17
C SER A 90 4.54 9.46 1.58
N SER A 91 3.73 9.71 2.61
CA SER A 91 4.19 9.82 4.01
C SER A 91 3.58 8.74 4.90
N PRO A 92 4.34 8.24 5.89
CA PRO A 92 3.82 7.29 6.87
C PRO A 92 2.78 7.95 7.79
N LEU A 93 2.08 7.12 8.59
CA LEU A 93 0.91 7.54 9.38
C LEU A 93 1.20 8.42 10.60
N GLY A 94 2.46 8.72 10.90
CA GLY A 94 2.82 9.61 11.99
C GLY A 94 4.34 9.81 12.09
N PRO A 95 4.79 10.84 12.83
CA PRO A 95 6.21 11.16 12.96
C PRO A 95 7.00 10.07 13.70
N GLU A 96 6.34 9.24 14.51
CA GLU A 96 6.97 8.12 15.24
C GLU A 96 7.16 6.86 14.39
N LEU A 97 6.50 6.80 13.23
CA LEU A 97 6.53 5.67 12.32
C LEU A 97 7.42 6.03 11.12
N GLU A 98 8.72 5.95 11.31
CA GLU A 98 9.67 6.25 10.24
C GLU A 98 9.61 5.21 9.12
N SER A 99 9.29 5.66 7.90
CA SER A 99 9.54 4.88 6.69
C SER A 99 11.00 5.08 6.29
N ARG A 100 11.72 3.97 6.10
CA ARG A 100 13.11 3.97 5.60
C ARG A 100 13.21 3.93 4.08
N ILE A 101 12.06 4.03 3.40
CA ILE A 101 11.96 4.19 1.95
C ILE A 101 11.77 5.68 1.67
N SER A 102 12.60 6.24 0.79
CA SER A 102 12.45 7.64 0.38
C SER A 102 11.09 7.83 -0.32
N PRO A 103 10.46 9.01 -0.22
CA PRO A 103 9.17 9.25 -0.88
C PRO A 103 9.18 8.98 -2.40
N GLY A 104 10.31 9.25 -3.06
CA GLY A 104 10.48 9.01 -4.50
C GLY A 104 10.62 7.52 -4.83
N ASP A 105 11.40 6.77 -4.04
CA ASP A 105 11.51 5.32 -4.21
C ASP A 105 10.19 4.63 -3.89
N TRP A 106 9.47 5.11 -2.88
CA TRP A 106 8.13 4.61 -2.55
C TRP A 106 7.14 4.85 -3.69
N TYR A 107 7.11 6.06 -4.26
CA TYR A 107 6.26 6.35 -5.41
C TYR A 107 6.54 5.40 -6.58
N THR A 108 7.82 5.19 -6.90
CA THR A 108 8.25 4.30 -7.99
C THR A 108 7.84 2.85 -7.70
N LEU A 109 8.15 2.35 -6.52
CA LEU A 109 7.81 0.98 -6.10
C LEU A 109 6.30 0.75 -6.07
N ALA A 110 5.54 1.70 -5.51
CA ALA A 110 4.09 1.66 -5.45
C ALA A 110 3.49 1.61 -6.86
N ARG A 111 3.95 2.48 -7.76
CA ARG A 111 3.44 2.58 -9.13
C ARG A 111 3.72 1.31 -9.92
N GLU A 112 4.94 0.79 -9.84
CA GLU A 112 5.30 -0.48 -10.47
C GLU A 112 4.50 -1.65 -9.88
N SER A 113 4.26 -1.66 -8.57
CA SER A 113 3.48 -2.72 -7.91
C SER A 113 2.03 -2.74 -8.38
N VAL A 114 1.41 -1.56 -8.53
CA VAL A 114 0.05 -1.40 -9.05
C VAL A 114 -0.02 -1.85 -10.51
N ALA A 115 0.94 -1.44 -11.34
CA ALA A 115 1.00 -1.82 -12.75
C ALA A 115 1.19 -3.34 -12.94
N GLU A 116 2.05 -3.97 -12.12
CA GLU A 116 2.26 -5.42 -12.15
C GLU A 116 1.03 -6.24 -11.70
N LEU A 117 0.06 -5.62 -11.03
CA LEU A 117 -1.22 -6.23 -10.68
C LEU A 117 -2.29 -6.07 -11.78
N GLY A 118 -1.93 -5.51 -12.94
CA GLY A 118 -2.83 -5.36 -14.09
C GLY A 118 -3.69 -4.10 -14.07
N VAL A 119 -3.40 -3.13 -13.19
CA VAL A 119 -4.06 -1.82 -13.22
C VAL A 119 -3.34 -0.95 -14.25
N GLU A 120 -4.08 -0.42 -15.22
CA GLU A 120 -3.53 0.30 -16.37
C GLU A 120 -4.00 1.76 -16.42
N GLY A 121 -3.21 2.63 -17.06
CA GLY A 121 -3.58 3.98 -17.50
C GLY A 121 -4.41 4.78 -16.49
N GLU A 122 -5.72 4.84 -16.73
CA GLU A 122 -6.71 5.57 -15.93
C GLU A 122 -6.80 5.07 -14.49
N GLY A 123 -6.66 3.77 -14.25
CA GLY A 123 -6.67 3.19 -12.91
C GLY A 123 -5.44 3.59 -12.09
N ILE A 124 -4.27 3.69 -12.74
CA ILE A 124 -3.07 4.24 -12.08
C ILE A 124 -3.29 5.71 -11.75
N GLU A 125 -3.81 6.51 -12.68
CA GLU A 125 -4.08 7.93 -12.43
C GLU A 125 -5.10 8.13 -11.30
N ALA A 126 -6.14 7.29 -11.25
CA ALA A 126 -7.15 7.29 -10.20
C ALA A 126 -6.52 7.07 -8.82
N ILE A 127 -5.70 6.02 -8.67
CA ILE A 127 -5.05 5.68 -7.39
C ILE A 127 -4.10 6.80 -6.91
N PHE A 128 -3.33 7.37 -7.83
CA PHE A 128 -2.28 8.33 -7.49
C PHE A 128 -2.74 9.79 -7.44
N SER A 129 -3.93 10.11 -7.95
CA SER A 129 -4.45 11.48 -7.94
C SER A 129 -5.98 11.61 -7.95
N GLY A 130 -6.68 10.87 -8.82
CA GLY A 130 -8.11 11.06 -9.07
C GLY A 130 -8.99 10.82 -7.84
N ASN A 131 -8.73 9.72 -7.13
CA ASN A 131 -9.50 9.33 -5.95
C ASN A 131 -9.27 10.28 -4.79
N ALA A 132 -8.06 10.83 -4.64
CA ALA A 132 -7.77 11.84 -3.63
C ALA A 132 -8.57 13.12 -3.89
N ARG A 133 -8.64 13.56 -5.16
CA ARG A 133 -9.44 14.73 -5.55
C ARG A 133 -10.93 14.52 -5.25
N ALA A 134 -11.46 13.33 -5.58
CA ALA A 134 -12.85 12.98 -5.33
C ALA A 134 -13.16 12.89 -3.83
N ALA A 135 -12.30 12.25 -3.03
CA ALA A 135 -12.53 12.01 -1.61
C ALA A 135 -12.32 13.26 -0.74
N TYR A 136 -11.33 14.10 -1.07
CA TYR A 136 -11.01 15.30 -0.29
C TYR A 136 -11.62 16.59 -0.86
N GLY A 137 -12.35 16.51 -1.98
CA GLY A 137 -13.00 17.66 -2.58
C GLY A 137 -12.02 18.72 -3.07
N VAL A 138 -10.81 18.34 -3.51
CA VAL A 138 -9.84 19.27 -4.10
C VAL A 138 -10.33 19.65 -5.50
N THR A 139 -11.29 20.56 -5.58
CA THR A 139 -11.69 21.28 -6.80
C THR A 139 -10.57 22.23 -7.23
N GLY A 140 -9.47 21.68 -7.73
CA GLY A 140 -8.47 22.44 -8.46
C GLY A 140 -8.85 22.50 -9.93
N ARG A 141 -9.64 23.50 -10.32
CA ARG A 141 -9.62 23.98 -11.71
C ARG A 141 -8.24 24.63 -11.93
N VAL A 142 -7.49 24.12 -12.90
CA VAL A 142 -6.38 24.85 -13.55
C VAL A 142 -6.92 25.39 -14.85
#